data_AF-A0A9D9EFH2-F1
#
_entry.id   AF-A0A9D9EFH2-F1
#
_cell.length_a   1.000
_cell.length_b   1.000
_cell.length_c   1.000
_cell.angle_alpha   90.00
_cell.angle_beta   90.00
_cell.angle_gamma   90.00
#
_symmetry.space_group_name_H-M   'P 1'
#
loop_
_entity.id
_entity.type
_entity.pdbx_description
1 polymer ?
#
loop_
_entity_poly.entity_id
_entity_poly.type
_entity_poly.pdbx_seq_one_letter_code
_entity_poly.pdbx_strand_id
1 'polypeptide(L)'
;ISDGFLFLRSRAFDNESWGYLCPVGKGDMDKAMVMLREKAKTDNMPLVVFSMYGEWLRYDDFVYLDNRSFRDYVYEREALATLGGKKLQAKRNHVNKFIKKFPDIKVREMQAGDRDDFINLTLKWAESKEYPEGELLLLARLFDNFEALHGMIHGIAAYDGKKLVAFSLGGKINEDTFDVMMEKADKEYDGAFAFINRELAKSLPDEIKFMDREEDLGLPGLRKAKLSYHPVELRGYPTGVEKSSCMGQMFLLLKECFGDEDEFITKYLFYFSKPENRVLIHDKNDKCHLNAMFNIHLFKGKIFEKTAYLYALAVKPEMRGKGLAVEAIRQSLQAAYERNCTIALTIQANKNFNAWQRIFDFGEYAPVPVKLQAPDEFDFGTGDKNSDIALCRILHVEDYLKTYALIHPESVNSFNVKDDLFEQNNGCFSIADGKVVKTALKEDIPAVTVADIAGYCRVWDTELELSR
;
A
#
# COMPACT_ATOMS: atom_id res chain seq x y z
N ILE A 1 5.53 -11.56 29.22
CA ILE A 1 4.33 -11.25 30.02
C ILE A 1 4.78 -10.39 31.20
N SER A 2 4.13 -9.26 31.44
CA SER A 2 4.39 -8.37 32.57
C SER A 2 3.13 -7.56 32.90
N ASP A 3 2.91 -7.23 34.18
CA ASP A 3 1.77 -6.42 34.66
C ASP A 3 0.38 -6.84 34.14
N GLY A 4 0.17 -8.16 34.02
CA GLY A 4 -1.10 -8.72 33.55
C GLY A 4 -1.30 -8.67 32.03
N PHE A 5 -0.28 -8.24 31.27
CA PHE A 5 -0.29 -8.18 29.81
C PHE A 5 0.75 -9.10 29.15
N LEU A 6 0.36 -9.68 28.02
CA LEU A 6 1.23 -10.26 27.01
C LEU A 6 1.63 -9.17 26.02
N PHE A 7 2.94 -8.98 25.87
CA PHE A 7 3.54 -8.10 24.87
C PHE A 7 4.18 -8.95 23.78
N LEU A 8 3.84 -8.65 22.53
CA LEU A 8 4.40 -9.27 21.35
C LEU A 8 5.00 -8.20 20.46
N ARG A 9 6.09 -8.52 19.77
CA ARG A 9 6.71 -7.63 18.77
C ARG A 9 6.89 -8.37 17.46
N SER A 10 6.75 -7.64 16.36
CA SER A 10 6.99 -8.13 15.01
C SER A 10 7.75 -7.07 14.21
N ARG A 11 8.27 -7.45 13.04
CA ARG A 11 8.73 -6.47 12.07
C ARG A 11 7.56 -5.60 11.62
N ALA A 12 7.81 -4.29 11.52
CA ALA A 12 6.83 -3.33 11.06
C ALA A 12 6.63 -3.39 9.54
N PHE A 13 5.71 -2.57 9.01
CA PHE A 13 5.35 -2.56 7.59
C PHE A 13 6.51 -2.28 6.63
N ASP A 14 7.61 -1.69 7.12
CA ASP A 14 8.84 -1.46 6.36
C ASP A 14 9.79 -2.67 6.36
N ASN A 15 9.46 -3.75 7.08
CA ASN A 15 10.28 -4.93 7.36
C ASN A 15 11.64 -4.64 8.04
N GLU A 16 11.93 -3.38 8.35
CA GLU A 16 13.20 -2.92 8.93
C GLU A 16 13.02 -2.54 10.39
N SER A 17 11.92 -1.87 10.72
CA SER A 17 11.60 -1.43 12.08
C SER A 17 10.89 -2.54 12.87
N TRP A 18 10.92 -2.44 14.20
CA TRP A 18 10.05 -3.26 15.05
C TRP A 18 8.81 -2.46 15.41
N GLY A 19 7.69 -3.16 15.58
CA GLY A 19 6.53 -2.62 16.28
C GLY A 19 5.94 -3.67 17.21
N TYR A 20 5.02 -3.23 18.06
CA TYR A 20 4.42 -4.03 19.11
C TYR A 20 2.96 -4.30 18.78
N LEU A 21 2.48 -5.53 18.96
CA LEU A 21 1.04 -5.74 18.97
C LEU A 21 0.45 -5.06 20.21
N CYS A 22 -0.79 -4.57 20.08
CA CYS A 22 -1.57 -4.06 21.19
C CYS A 22 -1.53 -5.06 22.36
N PRO A 23 -1.15 -4.64 23.59
CA PRO A 23 -0.98 -5.57 24.70
C PRO A 23 -2.27 -6.35 25.00
N VAL A 24 -2.14 -7.67 25.14
CA VAL A 24 -3.28 -8.57 25.38
C VAL A 24 -3.30 -8.99 26.84
N GLY A 25 -4.38 -8.70 27.56
CA GLY A 25 -4.50 -9.07 28.97
C GLY A 25 -5.37 -8.12 29.77
N LYS A 26 -5.25 -8.18 31.09
CA LYS A 26 -5.98 -7.33 32.03
C LYS A 26 -5.00 -6.75 33.04
N GLY A 27 -4.97 -5.42 33.17
CA GLY A 27 -4.03 -4.72 34.03
C GLY A 27 -4.14 -3.21 33.87
N ASP A 28 -3.15 -2.50 34.40
CA ASP A 28 -3.03 -1.05 34.26
C ASP A 28 -2.47 -0.70 32.88
N MET A 29 -3.34 -0.22 32.00
CA MET A 29 -2.99 0.11 30.61
C MET A 29 -1.95 1.24 30.52
N ASP A 30 -1.96 2.21 31.44
CA ASP A 30 -1.02 3.32 31.41
C ASP A 30 0.39 2.83 31.74
N LYS A 31 0.52 1.93 32.73
CA LYS A 31 1.79 1.27 33.03
C LYS A 31 2.28 0.46 31.83
N ALA A 32 1.42 -0.32 31.19
CA ALA A 32 1.78 -1.07 30.00
C ALA A 32 2.26 -0.16 28.85
N MET A 33 1.63 1.00 28.65
CA MET A 33 2.06 1.98 27.65
C MET A 33 3.40 2.63 28.01
N VAL A 34 3.65 2.93 29.30
CA VAL A 34 4.97 3.40 29.77
C VAL A 34 6.05 2.37 29.45
N MET A 35 5.82 1.08 29.72
CA MET A 35 6.78 0.02 29.40
C MET A 35 7.09 -0.06 27.89
N LEU A 36 6.07 0.09 27.03
CA LEU A 36 6.26 0.13 25.58
C LEU A 36 7.12 1.33 25.15
N ARG A 37 6.84 2.52 25.69
CA ARG A 37 7.63 3.74 25.41
C ARG A 37 9.08 3.60 25.86
N GLU A 38 9.31 3.08 27.06
CA GLU A 38 10.66 2.83 27.59
C GLU A 38 11.42 1.82 26.72
N LYS A 39 10.74 0.77 26.26
CA LYS A 39 11.34 -0.23 25.38
C LYS A 39 11.69 0.34 24.01
N ALA A 40 10.78 1.07 23.38
CA ALA A 40 11.02 1.74 22.10
C ALA A 40 12.19 2.72 22.19
N LYS A 41 12.25 3.51 23.27
CA LYS A 41 13.37 4.42 23.56
C LYS A 41 14.69 3.67 23.73
N THR A 42 14.69 2.56 24.46
CA THR A 42 15.90 1.72 24.67
C THR A 42 16.40 1.14 23.34
N ASP A 43 15.50 0.79 22.43
CA ASP A 43 15.85 0.26 21.12
C ASP A 43 16.10 1.36 20.06
N ASN A 44 16.06 2.64 20.46
CA ASN A 44 16.22 3.80 19.58
C ASN A 44 15.30 3.78 18.35
N MET A 45 14.03 3.43 18.58
CA MET A 45 12.99 3.36 17.55
C MET A 45 11.74 4.16 17.97
N PRO A 46 10.96 4.68 17.01
CA PRO A 46 9.64 5.23 17.32
C PRO A 46 8.72 4.13 17.88
N LEU A 47 7.84 4.49 18.81
CA LEU A 47 6.83 3.54 19.28
C LEU A 47 5.73 3.38 18.21
N VAL A 48 5.62 2.16 17.70
CA VAL A 48 4.55 1.72 16.80
C VAL A 48 3.79 0.59 17.47
N VAL A 49 2.47 0.76 17.63
CA VAL A 49 1.59 -0.24 18.23
C VAL A 49 0.56 -0.69 17.19
N PHE A 50 0.71 -1.91 16.71
CA PHE A 50 -0.21 -2.54 15.75
C PHE A 50 -1.49 -3.00 16.43
N SER A 51 -2.53 -3.07 15.62
CA SER A 51 -3.80 -3.68 15.97
C SER A 51 -4.43 -3.14 17.27
N MET A 52 -4.43 -1.82 17.46
CA MET A 52 -5.02 -1.19 18.63
C MET A 52 -6.55 -1.26 18.56
N TYR A 53 -7.21 -1.33 19.72
CA TYR A 53 -8.68 -1.45 19.81
C TYR A 53 -9.20 -0.95 21.17
N GLY A 54 -10.50 -0.63 21.23
CA GLY A 54 -11.20 -0.29 22.47
C GLY A 54 -10.53 0.84 23.25
N GLU A 55 -10.32 0.65 24.55
CA GLU A 55 -9.72 1.66 25.43
C GLU A 55 -8.26 1.98 25.09
N TRP A 56 -7.57 1.16 24.30
CA TRP A 56 -6.21 1.47 23.85
C TRP A 56 -6.19 2.67 22.89
N LEU A 57 -7.33 3.06 22.33
CA LEU A 57 -7.46 4.23 21.46
C LEU A 57 -7.59 5.56 22.24
N ARG A 58 -7.41 5.55 23.57
CA ARG A 58 -7.54 6.74 24.44
C ARG A 58 -6.31 7.65 24.48
N TYR A 59 -5.20 7.28 23.84
CA TYR A 59 -3.92 7.99 23.96
C TYR A 59 -3.83 9.12 22.93
N ASP A 60 -4.15 10.34 23.37
CA ASP A 60 -4.20 11.53 22.51
C ASP A 60 -2.86 11.94 21.89
N ASP A 61 -1.74 11.39 22.37
CA ASP A 61 -0.41 11.61 21.79
C ASP A 61 -0.12 10.70 20.58
N PHE A 62 -1.07 9.87 20.16
CA PHE A 62 -0.99 9.02 18.97
C PHE A 62 -1.81 9.58 17.80
N VAL A 63 -1.39 9.22 16.58
CA VAL A 63 -2.28 9.14 15.41
C VAL A 63 -2.61 7.67 15.16
N TYR A 64 -3.86 7.40 14.80
CA TYR A 64 -4.37 6.06 14.58
C TYR A 64 -4.56 5.82 13.08
N LEU A 65 -3.63 5.07 12.51
CA LEU A 65 -3.59 4.77 11.07
C LEU A 65 -4.47 3.55 10.79
N ASP A 66 -5.59 3.76 10.10
CA ASP A 66 -6.54 2.71 9.74
C ASP A 66 -6.61 2.50 8.21
N ASN A 67 -6.80 1.25 7.79
CA ASN A 67 -6.90 0.87 6.39
C ASN A 67 -8.06 -0.12 6.22
N ARG A 68 -9.07 0.27 5.43
CA ARG A 68 -10.26 -0.55 5.20
C ARG A 68 -9.93 -1.94 4.64
N SER A 69 -8.87 -2.05 3.85
CA SER A 69 -8.45 -3.31 3.24
C SER A 69 -7.97 -4.35 4.26
N PHE A 70 -7.61 -3.92 5.48
CA PHE A 70 -7.19 -4.77 6.60
C PHE A 70 -8.24 -4.87 7.71
N ARG A 71 -9.49 -4.47 7.44
CA ARG A 71 -10.58 -4.67 8.40
C ARG A 71 -11.13 -6.09 8.30
N ASP A 72 -11.32 -6.68 9.46
CA ASP A 72 -11.88 -8.02 9.63
C ASP A 72 -13.38 -8.01 9.38
N TYR A 73 -13.85 -9.11 8.80
CA TYR A 73 -15.26 -9.35 8.56
C TYR A 73 -15.81 -10.30 9.60
N VAL A 74 -16.61 -9.77 10.53
CA VAL A 74 -17.19 -10.56 11.62
C VAL A 74 -18.64 -10.90 11.31
N TYR A 75 -19.02 -12.16 11.47
CA TYR A 75 -20.36 -12.69 11.18
C TYR A 75 -20.94 -13.39 12.40
N GLU A 76 -22.27 -13.40 12.52
CA GLU A 76 -22.96 -14.31 13.44
C GLU A 76 -22.75 -15.76 12.98
N ARG A 77 -22.20 -16.61 13.87
CA ARG A 77 -22.00 -18.04 13.62
C ARG A 77 -23.32 -18.69 13.20
N GLU A 78 -24.40 -18.38 13.91
CA GLU A 78 -25.73 -18.95 13.63
C GLU A 78 -26.25 -18.57 12.23
N ALA A 79 -25.97 -17.35 11.78
CA ALA A 79 -26.33 -16.92 10.43
C ALA A 79 -25.53 -17.71 9.37
N LEU A 80 -24.24 -18.00 9.61
CA LEU A 80 -23.44 -18.82 8.71
C LEU A 80 -23.82 -20.31 8.74
N ALA A 81 -24.19 -20.84 9.91
CA ALA A 81 -24.56 -22.25 10.10
C ALA A 81 -25.93 -22.58 9.48
N THR A 82 -26.91 -21.72 9.66
CA THR A 82 -28.27 -21.90 9.14
C THR A 82 -28.44 -21.34 7.73
N LEU A 83 -27.61 -20.36 7.38
CA LEU A 83 -27.79 -19.49 6.22
C LEU A 83 -29.21 -18.92 6.17
N GLY A 84 -29.88 -18.62 7.29
CA GLY A 84 -31.29 -18.24 7.35
C GLY A 84 -31.65 -16.88 6.72
N GLY A 85 -32.94 -16.67 6.46
CA GLY A 85 -33.51 -15.36 6.08
C GLY A 85 -33.35 -14.95 4.60
N LYS A 86 -33.90 -13.79 4.22
CA LYS A 86 -33.92 -13.33 2.82
C LYS A 86 -32.51 -12.97 2.30
N LYS A 87 -31.68 -12.36 3.15
CA LYS A 87 -30.33 -11.89 2.80
C LYS A 87 -29.40 -13.03 2.34
N LEU A 88 -29.45 -14.19 3.01
CA LEU A 88 -28.58 -15.34 2.72
C LEU A 88 -29.22 -16.38 1.77
N GLN A 89 -30.34 -16.06 1.13
CA GLN A 89 -31.03 -16.99 0.21
C GLN A 89 -30.12 -17.46 -0.94
N ALA A 90 -29.30 -16.56 -1.50
CA ALA A 90 -28.36 -16.92 -2.55
C ALA A 90 -27.33 -17.96 -2.07
N LYS A 91 -26.82 -17.80 -0.83
CA LYS A 91 -25.87 -18.76 -0.22
C LYS A 91 -26.54 -20.11 0.03
N ARG A 92 -27.76 -20.14 0.58
CA ARG A 92 -28.54 -21.39 0.69
C ARG A 92 -28.70 -22.08 -0.65
N ASN A 93 -29.00 -21.33 -1.71
CA ASN A 93 -29.17 -21.90 -3.04
C ASN A 93 -27.88 -22.53 -3.56
N HIS A 94 -26.72 -21.88 -3.38
CA HIS A 94 -25.42 -22.48 -3.72
C HIS A 94 -25.19 -23.78 -2.98
N VAL A 95 -25.46 -23.81 -1.67
CA VAL A 95 -25.24 -25.01 -0.86
C VAL A 95 -26.20 -26.14 -1.23
N ASN A 96 -27.49 -25.84 -1.43
CA ASN A 96 -28.48 -26.83 -1.83
C ASN A 96 -28.15 -27.42 -3.22
N LYS A 97 -27.66 -26.59 -4.15
CA LYS A 97 -27.20 -27.03 -5.47
C LYS A 97 -25.98 -27.95 -5.35
N PHE A 98 -25.02 -27.62 -4.49
CA PHE A 98 -23.85 -28.44 -4.21
C PHE A 98 -24.25 -29.83 -3.68
N ILE A 99 -25.07 -29.88 -2.63
CA ILE A 99 -25.54 -31.15 -2.03
C ILE A 99 -26.31 -32.01 -3.04
N LYS A 100 -27.16 -31.38 -3.88
CA LYS A 100 -27.89 -32.11 -4.92
C LYS A 100 -26.96 -32.71 -5.98
N LYS A 101 -25.86 -32.01 -6.31
CA LYS A 101 -24.88 -32.45 -7.32
C LYS A 101 -23.93 -33.51 -6.77
N PHE A 102 -23.60 -33.44 -5.48
CA PHE A 102 -22.64 -34.31 -4.80
C PHE A 102 -23.30 -34.97 -3.56
N PRO A 103 -24.28 -35.87 -3.76
CA PRO A 103 -25.05 -36.45 -2.65
C PRO A 103 -24.22 -37.33 -1.71
N ASP A 104 -23.11 -37.89 -2.20
CA ASP A 104 -22.22 -38.78 -1.44
C ASP A 104 -21.06 -38.04 -0.75
N ILE A 105 -21.08 -36.70 -0.75
CA ILE A 105 -20.04 -35.90 -0.11
C ILE A 105 -19.98 -36.22 1.38
N LYS A 106 -18.78 -36.51 1.88
CA LYS A 106 -18.53 -36.80 3.30
C LYS A 106 -17.84 -35.62 3.94
N VAL A 107 -18.38 -35.17 5.06
CA VAL A 107 -17.79 -34.13 5.88
C VAL A 107 -17.32 -34.74 7.18
N ARG A 108 -16.08 -34.44 7.57
CA ARG A 108 -15.53 -34.84 8.85
C ARG A 108 -14.57 -33.78 9.39
N GLU A 109 -14.25 -33.90 10.66
CA GLU A 109 -13.18 -33.14 11.27
C GLU A 109 -11.83 -33.47 10.63
N MET A 110 -10.97 -32.45 10.61
CA MET A 110 -9.57 -32.57 10.21
C MET A 110 -8.83 -33.54 11.12
N GLN A 111 -7.96 -34.35 10.54
CA GLN A 111 -7.16 -35.38 11.22
C GLN A 111 -5.68 -35.19 10.89
N ALA A 112 -4.79 -35.68 11.75
CA ALA A 112 -3.34 -35.58 11.55
C ALA A 112 -2.87 -36.13 10.18
N GLY A 113 -3.56 -37.14 9.66
CA GLY A 113 -3.26 -37.75 8.35
C GLY A 113 -3.66 -36.90 7.13
N ASP A 114 -4.32 -35.75 7.31
CA ASP A 114 -4.84 -34.93 6.20
C ASP A 114 -3.79 -33.98 5.60
N ARG A 115 -2.58 -33.94 6.16
CA ARG A 115 -1.51 -33.01 5.78
C ARG A 115 -1.32 -32.88 4.28
N ASP A 116 -1.14 -34.00 3.59
CA ASP A 116 -0.86 -34.00 2.15
C ASP A 116 -2.08 -33.57 1.33
N ASP A 117 -3.30 -33.96 1.75
CA ASP A 117 -4.52 -33.54 1.06
C ASP A 117 -4.72 -32.01 1.14
N PHE A 118 -4.51 -31.41 2.32
CA PHE A 118 -4.64 -29.97 2.53
C PHE A 118 -3.59 -29.18 1.74
N ILE A 119 -2.33 -29.66 1.74
CA ILE A 119 -1.24 -29.07 0.94
C ILE A 119 -1.57 -29.16 -0.55
N ASN A 120 -1.98 -30.34 -1.04
CA ASN A 120 -2.28 -30.55 -2.45
C ASN A 120 -3.48 -29.71 -2.92
N LEU A 121 -4.54 -29.59 -2.12
CA LEU A 121 -5.67 -28.74 -2.47
C LEU A 121 -5.27 -27.25 -2.50
N THR A 122 -4.41 -26.82 -1.57
CA THR A 122 -3.91 -25.44 -1.52
C THR A 122 -3.07 -25.11 -2.76
N LEU A 123 -2.16 -26.03 -3.15
CA LEU A 123 -1.38 -25.92 -4.38
C LEU A 123 -2.29 -25.89 -5.62
N LYS A 124 -3.24 -26.82 -5.74
CA LYS A 124 -4.21 -26.84 -6.85
C LYS A 124 -4.98 -25.53 -6.96
N TRP A 125 -5.44 -24.99 -5.83
CA TRP A 125 -6.16 -23.73 -5.82
C TRP A 125 -5.32 -22.55 -6.31
N ALA A 126 -4.01 -22.60 -6.07
CA ALA A 126 -3.03 -21.58 -6.40
C ALA A 126 -2.36 -21.74 -7.79
N GLU A 127 -2.67 -22.76 -8.59
CA GLU A 127 -2.06 -23.00 -9.92
C GLU A 127 -2.09 -21.80 -10.89
N SER A 128 -3.03 -20.88 -10.70
CA SER A 128 -3.22 -19.66 -11.52
C SER A 128 -2.91 -18.37 -10.75
N LYS A 129 -2.20 -18.49 -9.63
CA LYS A 129 -1.92 -17.43 -8.66
C LYS A 129 -0.45 -17.46 -8.26
N GLU A 130 -0.07 -16.50 -7.44
CA GLU A 130 1.20 -16.53 -6.73
C GLU A 130 1.31 -17.78 -5.84
N TYR A 131 2.53 -18.32 -5.72
CA TYR A 131 2.79 -19.50 -4.92
C TYR A 131 2.47 -19.22 -3.45
N PRO A 132 1.63 -20.04 -2.79
CA PRO A 132 1.08 -19.72 -1.47
C PRO A 132 2.02 -20.13 -0.33
N GLU A 133 3.26 -19.64 -0.35
CA GLU A 133 4.33 -20.06 0.58
C GLU A 133 3.91 -19.96 2.06
N GLY A 134 3.32 -18.83 2.46
CA GLY A 134 2.88 -18.61 3.84
C GLY A 134 1.79 -19.59 4.29
N GLU A 135 0.81 -19.87 3.44
CA GLU A 135 -0.26 -20.83 3.72
C GLU A 135 0.28 -22.26 3.82
N LEU A 136 1.22 -22.63 2.94
CA LEU A 136 1.86 -23.95 2.99
C LEU A 136 2.72 -24.11 4.24
N LEU A 137 3.43 -23.06 4.66
CA LEU A 137 4.18 -23.07 5.91
C LEU A 137 3.27 -23.16 7.12
N LEU A 138 2.11 -22.48 7.10
CA LEU A 138 1.09 -22.61 8.16
C LEU A 138 0.59 -24.05 8.25
N LEU A 139 0.17 -24.65 7.13
CA LEU A 139 -0.29 -26.04 7.10
C LEU A 139 0.79 -27.00 7.59
N ALA A 140 2.03 -26.86 7.11
CA ALA A 140 3.14 -27.69 7.57
C ALA A 140 3.32 -27.59 9.09
N ARG A 141 3.38 -26.38 9.64
CA ARG A 141 3.53 -26.16 11.09
C ARG A 141 2.34 -26.70 11.89
N LEU A 142 1.12 -26.53 11.37
CA LEU A 142 -0.10 -27.05 11.99
C LEU A 142 -0.03 -28.57 12.12
N PHE A 143 0.23 -29.28 11.02
CA PHE A 143 0.25 -30.75 11.02
C PHE A 143 1.47 -31.33 11.72
N ASP A 144 2.63 -30.67 11.65
CA ASP A 144 3.83 -31.09 12.38
C ASP A 144 3.67 -30.94 13.90
N ASN A 145 2.71 -30.11 14.36
CA ASN A 145 2.39 -29.88 15.77
C ASN A 145 0.93 -30.23 16.12
N PHE A 146 0.28 -31.11 15.35
CA PHE A 146 -1.15 -31.35 15.41
C PHE A 146 -1.66 -31.68 16.82
N GLU A 147 -0.98 -32.61 17.51
CA GLU A 147 -1.34 -33.01 18.88
C GLU A 147 -1.19 -31.87 19.90
N ALA A 148 -0.17 -31.03 19.75
CA ALA A 148 0.08 -29.91 20.66
C ALA A 148 -0.93 -28.76 20.46
N LEU A 149 -1.50 -28.65 19.26
CA LEU A 149 -2.50 -27.65 18.89
C LEU A 149 -3.95 -28.17 19.03
N HIS A 150 -4.11 -29.42 19.45
CA HIS A 150 -5.43 -30.03 19.64
C HIS A 150 -6.24 -29.24 20.68
N GLY A 151 -7.49 -28.92 20.33
CA GLY A 151 -8.38 -28.08 21.13
C GLY A 151 -8.15 -26.57 21.00
N MET A 152 -7.06 -26.14 20.35
CA MET A 152 -6.83 -24.72 19.99
C MET A 152 -7.23 -24.42 18.54
N ILE A 153 -6.92 -25.36 17.64
CA ILE A 153 -7.27 -25.29 16.23
C ILE A 153 -8.36 -26.33 15.92
N HIS A 154 -9.36 -25.91 15.16
CA HIS A 154 -10.46 -26.75 14.68
C HIS A 154 -10.56 -26.63 13.15
N GLY A 155 -10.91 -27.72 12.49
CA GLY A 155 -11.04 -27.74 11.04
C GLY A 155 -12.00 -28.81 10.55
N ILE A 156 -12.66 -28.52 9.43
CA ILE A 156 -13.58 -29.41 8.74
C ILE A 156 -13.08 -29.65 7.32
N ALA A 157 -13.20 -30.89 6.86
CA ALA A 157 -12.80 -31.35 5.54
C ALA A 157 -13.97 -32.05 4.83
N ALA A 158 -14.20 -31.71 3.56
CA ALA A 158 -15.20 -32.31 2.69
C ALA A 158 -14.53 -33.17 1.62
N TYR A 159 -14.97 -34.44 1.53
CA TYR A 159 -14.42 -35.45 0.63
C TYR A 159 -15.47 -35.99 -0.34
N ASP A 160 -15.10 -36.03 -1.62
CA ASP A 160 -15.82 -36.76 -2.67
C ASP A 160 -15.10 -38.10 -2.91
N GLY A 161 -15.62 -39.17 -2.32
CA GLY A 161 -14.90 -40.44 -2.21
C GLY A 161 -13.61 -40.29 -1.39
N LYS A 162 -12.45 -40.39 -2.07
CA LYS A 162 -11.11 -40.19 -1.47
C LYS A 162 -10.52 -38.81 -1.75
N LYS A 163 -11.15 -38.00 -2.58
CA LYS A 163 -10.62 -36.69 -3.00
C LYS A 163 -11.07 -35.61 -2.02
N LEU A 164 -10.14 -34.89 -1.41
CA LEU A 164 -10.45 -33.67 -0.67
C LEU A 164 -10.92 -32.59 -1.66
N VAL A 165 -12.13 -32.07 -1.47
CA VAL A 165 -12.71 -31.04 -2.36
C VAL A 165 -12.81 -29.68 -1.70
N ALA A 166 -12.86 -29.63 -0.37
CA ALA A 166 -12.83 -28.38 0.38
C ALA A 166 -12.39 -28.61 1.82
N PHE A 167 -11.73 -27.62 2.42
CA PHE A 167 -11.50 -27.55 3.85
C PHE A 167 -11.65 -26.12 4.37
N SER A 168 -11.97 -26.01 5.65
CA SER A 168 -11.95 -24.73 6.36
C SER A 168 -11.46 -24.98 7.79
N LEU A 169 -10.50 -24.19 8.26
CA LEU A 169 -9.86 -24.34 9.56
C LEU A 169 -9.53 -22.98 10.19
N GLY A 170 -9.43 -22.98 11.50
CA GLY A 170 -8.99 -21.83 12.27
C GLY A 170 -9.02 -22.09 13.78
N GLY A 171 -9.10 -21.04 14.59
CA GLY A 171 -8.96 -21.16 16.04
C GLY A 171 -9.79 -20.14 16.82
N LYS A 172 -9.99 -20.38 18.11
CA LYS A 172 -10.66 -19.41 18.98
C LYS A 172 -9.77 -18.18 19.19
N ILE A 173 -10.30 -16.98 18.95
CA ILE A 173 -9.64 -15.71 19.31
C ILE A 173 -9.85 -15.45 20.80
N ASN A 174 -11.08 -15.66 21.27
CA ASN A 174 -11.51 -15.45 22.66
C ASN A 174 -12.66 -16.42 23.01
N GLU A 175 -13.42 -16.14 24.07
CA GLU A 175 -14.49 -17.01 24.57
C GLU A 175 -15.65 -17.22 23.58
N ASP A 176 -15.97 -16.24 22.72
CA ASP A 176 -17.16 -16.26 21.86
C ASP A 176 -16.91 -16.04 20.36
N THR A 177 -15.65 -15.83 19.96
CA THR A 177 -15.26 -15.53 18.58
C THR A 177 -14.26 -16.56 18.05
N PHE A 178 -14.56 -17.14 16.89
CA PHE A 178 -13.70 -18.07 16.16
C PHE A 178 -13.17 -17.44 14.89
N ASP A 179 -11.85 -17.48 14.68
CA ASP A 179 -11.19 -17.01 13.47
C ASP A 179 -11.15 -18.10 12.41
N VAL A 180 -11.41 -17.75 11.15
CA VAL A 180 -11.31 -18.64 9.99
C VAL A 180 -10.03 -18.31 9.21
N MET A 181 -8.93 -18.87 9.68
CA MET A 181 -7.57 -18.65 9.13
C MET A 181 -7.40 -19.13 7.69
N MET A 182 -8.03 -20.25 7.32
CA MET A 182 -7.94 -20.78 5.96
C MET A 182 -9.24 -21.41 5.50
N GLU A 183 -9.66 -21.08 4.29
CA GLU A 183 -10.78 -21.72 3.60
C GLU A 183 -10.39 -21.98 2.14
N LYS A 184 -10.31 -23.25 1.75
CA LYS A 184 -9.96 -23.67 0.37
C LYS A 184 -11.00 -24.62 -0.18
N ALA A 185 -11.27 -24.51 -1.48
CA ALA A 185 -12.09 -25.44 -2.20
C ALA A 185 -11.64 -25.59 -3.65
N ASP A 186 -11.86 -26.78 -4.20
CA ASP A 186 -11.62 -27.09 -5.60
C ASP A 186 -12.61 -26.30 -6.47
N LYS A 187 -12.08 -25.48 -7.38
CA LYS A 187 -12.88 -24.58 -8.23
C LYS A 187 -13.80 -25.35 -9.19
N GLU A 188 -13.53 -26.64 -9.44
CA GLU A 188 -14.37 -27.53 -10.24
C GLU A 188 -15.70 -27.88 -9.54
N TYR A 189 -15.77 -27.66 -8.23
CA TYR A 189 -16.92 -27.97 -7.39
C TYR A 189 -17.74 -26.70 -7.07
N ASP A 190 -18.62 -26.32 -8.02
CA ASP A 190 -19.54 -25.18 -7.84
C ASP A 190 -20.36 -25.31 -6.54
N GLY A 191 -20.22 -24.30 -5.67
CA GLY A 191 -20.86 -24.25 -4.36
C GLY A 191 -20.04 -24.79 -3.18
N ALA A 192 -18.86 -25.40 -3.43
CA ALA A 192 -18.03 -25.98 -2.37
C ALA A 192 -17.60 -24.98 -1.29
N PHE A 193 -17.21 -23.75 -1.67
CA PHE A 193 -16.91 -22.67 -0.72
C PHE A 193 -18.08 -22.35 0.21
N ALA A 194 -19.30 -22.24 -0.35
CA ALA A 194 -20.48 -21.97 0.46
C ALA A 194 -20.84 -23.16 1.37
N PHE A 195 -20.62 -24.38 0.89
CA PHE A 195 -20.85 -25.60 1.65
C PHE A 195 -19.89 -25.70 2.84
N ILE A 196 -18.57 -25.66 2.59
CA ILE A 196 -17.57 -25.82 3.65
C ILE A 196 -17.66 -24.71 4.70
N ASN A 197 -17.97 -23.48 4.28
CA ASN A 197 -18.18 -22.38 5.20
C ASN A 197 -19.33 -22.65 6.19
N ARG A 198 -20.46 -23.16 5.67
CA ARG A 198 -21.62 -23.53 6.50
C ARG A 198 -21.31 -24.71 7.41
N GLU A 199 -20.62 -25.73 6.90
CA GLU A 199 -20.30 -26.92 7.69
C GLU A 199 -19.29 -26.62 8.81
N LEU A 200 -18.32 -25.73 8.58
CA LEU A 200 -17.48 -25.22 9.66
C LEU A 200 -18.34 -24.52 10.71
N ALA A 201 -19.19 -23.56 10.32
CA ALA A 201 -20.04 -22.82 11.25
C ALA A 201 -20.98 -23.71 12.10
N LYS A 202 -21.45 -24.83 11.53
CA LYS A 202 -22.27 -25.84 12.25
C LYS A 202 -21.47 -26.70 13.21
N SER A 203 -20.19 -26.94 12.92
CA SER A 203 -19.32 -27.78 13.75
C SER A 203 -18.81 -27.06 15.00
N LEU A 204 -18.86 -25.73 15.00
CA LEU A 204 -18.44 -24.92 16.14
C LEU A 204 -19.46 -25.02 17.28
N PRO A 205 -19.01 -25.02 18.55
CA PRO A 205 -19.89 -25.11 19.69
C PRO A 205 -20.74 -23.85 19.88
N ASP A 206 -21.85 -23.97 20.58
CA ASP A 206 -22.83 -22.89 20.79
C ASP A 206 -22.26 -21.67 21.53
N GLU A 207 -21.17 -21.84 22.31
CA GLU A 207 -20.49 -20.72 22.96
C GLU A 207 -19.89 -19.74 21.96
N ILE A 208 -19.53 -20.22 20.76
CA ILE A 208 -19.07 -19.36 19.68
C ILE A 208 -20.27 -18.66 19.06
N LYS A 209 -20.30 -17.35 19.21
CA LYS A 209 -21.33 -16.46 18.67
C LYS A 209 -20.90 -15.84 17.36
N PHE A 210 -19.61 -15.54 17.24
CA PHE A 210 -19.06 -14.83 16.09
C PHE A 210 -18.02 -15.67 15.35
N MET A 211 -18.00 -15.50 14.03
CA MET A 211 -16.92 -15.98 13.17
C MET A 211 -16.23 -14.77 12.57
N ASP A 212 -14.97 -14.56 12.92
CA ASP A 212 -14.08 -13.68 12.19
C ASP A 212 -13.59 -14.42 10.95
N ARG A 213 -13.66 -13.79 9.79
CA ARG A 213 -13.16 -14.38 8.54
C ARG A 213 -12.08 -13.53 7.92
N GLU A 214 -11.36 -12.74 8.71
CA GLU A 214 -10.21 -11.92 8.32
C GLU A 214 -10.55 -10.84 7.26
N GLU A 215 -9.53 -10.26 6.63
CA GLU A 215 -9.62 -9.09 5.76
C GLU A 215 -9.78 -9.37 4.25
N ASP A 216 -10.13 -8.35 3.45
CA ASP A 216 -10.24 -8.50 1.99
C ASP A 216 -8.97 -8.16 1.20
N LEU A 217 -7.91 -7.67 1.87
CA LEU A 217 -6.63 -7.27 1.28
C LEU A 217 -6.75 -6.24 0.15
N GLY A 218 -7.88 -5.52 0.05
CA GLY A 218 -8.14 -4.59 -1.05
C GLY A 218 -8.62 -5.26 -2.33
N LEU A 219 -8.75 -6.59 -2.35
CA LEU A 219 -9.12 -7.34 -3.55
C LEU A 219 -10.63 -7.23 -3.82
N PRO A 220 -11.08 -6.62 -4.94
CA PRO A 220 -12.50 -6.33 -5.18
C PRO A 220 -13.39 -7.58 -5.19
N GLY A 221 -12.88 -8.68 -5.77
CA GLY A 221 -13.57 -9.96 -5.80
C GLY A 221 -13.76 -10.57 -4.41
N LEU A 222 -12.73 -10.50 -3.57
CA LEU A 222 -12.77 -11.01 -2.19
C LEU A 222 -13.68 -10.13 -1.32
N ARG A 223 -13.58 -8.81 -1.44
CA ARG A 223 -14.46 -7.83 -0.80
C ARG A 223 -15.93 -8.11 -1.13
N LYS A 224 -16.26 -8.30 -2.40
CA LYS A 224 -17.61 -8.67 -2.84
C LYS A 224 -18.06 -10.00 -2.24
N ALA A 225 -17.19 -11.00 -2.20
CA ALA A 225 -17.51 -12.31 -1.63
C ALA A 225 -17.81 -12.22 -0.12
N LYS A 226 -16.97 -11.53 0.66
CA LYS A 226 -17.15 -11.34 2.10
C LYS A 226 -18.41 -10.50 2.41
N LEU A 227 -18.58 -9.34 1.77
CA LEU A 227 -19.79 -8.51 1.92
C LEU A 227 -21.09 -9.25 1.58
N SER A 228 -21.07 -10.21 0.65
CA SER A 228 -22.26 -10.98 0.27
C SER A 228 -22.76 -11.95 1.35
N TYR A 229 -21.99 -12.17 2.42
CA TYR A 229 -22.43 -12.90 3.63
C TYR A 229 -23.00 -11.97 4.71
N HIS A 230 -23.06 -10.66 4.47
CA HIS A 230 -23.62 -9.66 5.38
C HIS A 230 -22.98 -9.70 6.78
N PRO A 231 -21.70 -9.32 6.89
CA PRO A 231 -21.03 -9.23 8.19
C PRO A 231 -21.85 -8.32 9.14
N VAL A 232 -21.83 -8.65 10.43
CA VAL A 232 -22.43 -7.80 11.47
C VAL A 232 -21.51 -6.65 11.84
N GLU A 233 -20.21 -6.81 11.63
CA GLU A 233 -19.21 -5.79 11.92
C GLU A 233 -18.08 -5.84 10.88
N LEU A 234 -17.57 -4.66 10.51
CA LEU A 234 -16.28 -4.51 9.85
C LEU A 234 -15.31 -3.95 10.88
N ARG A 235 -14.53 -4.83 11.49
CA ARG A 235 -13.71 -4.50 12.65
C ARG A 235 -12.35 -4.00 12.20
N GLY A 236 -12.00 -2.78 12.60
CA GLY A 236 -10.70 -2.18 12.30
C GLY A 236 -9.78 -2.21 13.51
N TYR A 237 -8.50 -2.42 13.25
CA TYR A 237 -7.45 -2.41 14.27
C TYR A 237 -6.35 -1.43 13.85
N PRO A 238 -6.55 -0.12 14.07
CA PRO A 238 -5.58 0.88 13.63
C PRO A 238 -4.20 0.64 14.24
N THR A 239 -3.18 1.06 13.50
CA THR A 239 -1.83 1.18 14.05
C THR A 239 -1.68 2.54 14.71
N GLY A 240 -1.38 2.55 16.00
CA GLY A 240 -0.96 3.75 16.69
C GLY A 240 0.50 4.07 16.40
N VAL A 241 0.76 5.29 15.96
CA VAL A 241 2.12 5.88 15.98
C VAL A 241 2.10 7.20 16.75
N GLU A 242 3.17 7.47 17.51
CA GLU A 242 3.26 8.73 18.26
C GLU A 242 3.22 9.94 17.30
N LYS A 243 2.48 11.00 17.68
CA LYS A 243 2.39 12.26 16.93
C LYS A 243 3.76 12.91 16.71
N SER A 244 4.69 12.69 17.63
CA SER A 244 6.08 13.16 17.57
C SER A 244 6.97 12.32 16.65
N SER A 245 6.55 11.11 16.25
CA SER A 245 7.31 10.29 15.31
C SER A 245 7.32 10.92 13.90
N CYS A 246 8.29 10.53 13.08
CA CYS A 246 8.35 10.97 11.67
C CYS A 246 7.03 10.69 10.93
N MET A 247 6.48 9.47 11.08
CA MET A 247 5.23 9.09 10.42
C MET A 247 4.03 9.87 10.97
N GLY A 248 3.95 10.07 12.29
CA GLY A 248 2.89 10.86 12.92
C GLY A 248 2.90 12.32 12.44
N GLN A 249 4.08 12.94 12.36
CA GLN A 249 4.21 14.31 11.86
C GLN A 249 3.89 14.44 10.38
N MET A 250 4.27 13.45 9.55
CA MET A 250 3.89 13.41 8.14
C MET A 250 2.37 13.28 7.97
N PHE A 251 1.73 12.40 8.74
CA PHE A 251 0.28 12.24 8.73
C PHE A 251 -0.42 13.57 9.04
N LEU A 252 -0.03 14.22 10.14
CA LEU A 252 -0.61 15.50 10.56
C LEU A 252 -0.36 16.61 9.53
N LEU A 253 0.84 16.67 8.95
CA LEU A 253 1.19 17.68 7.95
C LEU A 253 0.38 17.51 6.65
N LEU A 254 0.23 16.26 6.18
CA LEU A 254 -0.60 15.95 5.00
C LEU A 254 -2.07 16.29 5.29
N LYS A 255 -2.58 15.89 6.46
CA LYS A 255 -3.96 16.17 6.88
C LYS A 255 -4.25 17.67 6.92
N GLU A 256 -3.33 18.44 7.51
CA GLU A 256 -3.46 19.89 7.63
C GLU A 256 -3.34 20.62 6.27
N CYS A 257 -2.48 20.15 5.36
CA CYS A 257 -2.26 20.81 4.08
C CYS A 257 -3.32 20.48 3.04
N PHE A 258 -3.84 19.25 3.02
CA PHE A 258 -4.70 18.76 1.95
C PHE A 258 -6.12 18.43 2.39
N GLY A 259 -6.34 18.12 3.67
CA GLY A 259 -7.66 17.74 4.18
C GLY A 259 -8.14 16.37 3.72
N ASP A 260 -7.27 15.54 3.16
CA ASP A 260 -7.60 14.20 2.68
C ASP A 260 -8.12 13.29 3.79
N GLU A 261 -8.91 12.27 3.42
CA GLU A 261 -9.40 11.26 4.35
C GLU A 261 -8.25 10.48 5.02
N ASP A 262 -8.44 10.11 6.29
CA ASP A 262 -7.39 9.44 7.10
C ASP A 262 -6.94 8.13 6.45
N GLU A 263 -7.86 7.41 5.80
CA GLU A 263 -7.57 6.17 5.07
C GLU A 263 -6.67 6.42 3.86
N PHE A 264 -6.88 7.53 3.13
CA PHE A 264 -6.06 7.89 1.97
C PHE A 264 -4.62 8.20 2.39
N ILE A 265 -4.47 9.02 3.44
CA ILE A 265 -3.15 9.37 4.01
C ILE A 265 -2.47 8.12 4.57
N THR A 266 -3.20 7.26 5.28
CA THR A 266 -2.67 6.00 5.84
C THR A 266 -2.15 5.08 4.74
N LYS A 267 -2.94 4.86 3.68
CA LYS A 267 -2.53 4.07 2.52
C LYS A 267 -1.27 4.66 1.88
N TYR A 268 -1.22 5.98 1.72
CA TYR A 268 -0.04 6.66 1.20
C TYR A 268 1.22 6.40 2.04
N LEU A 269 1.13 6.60 3.35
CA LEU A 269 2.27 6.48 4.26
C LEU A 269 2.79 5.05 4.38
N PHE A 270 1.92 4.03 4.36
CA PHE A 270 2.34 2.64 4.47
C PHE A 270 2.97 2.09 3.19
N TYR A 271 2.34 2.33 2.04
CA TYR A 271 2.76 1.66 0.81
C TYR A 271 3.73 2.48 -0.01
N PHE A 272 3.59 3.81 0.00
CA PHE A 272 4.27 4.66 -0.97
C PHE A 272 5.29 5.60 -0.36
N SER A 273 5.11 6.08 0.86
CA SER A 273 6.13 6.93 1.49
C SER A 273 7.20 6.07 2.16
N LYS A 274 8.32 5.83 1.50
CA LYS A 274 9.46 5.05 2.01
C LYS A 274 10.64 5.96 2.32
N PRO A 275 11.52 5.66 3.30
CA PRO A 275 12.63 6.54 3.67
C PRO A 275 13.43 7.07 2.48
N GLU A 276 13.71 6.22 1.50
CA GLU A 276 14.44 6.53 0.28
C GLU A 276 13.71 7.48 -0.67
N ASN A 277 12.42 7.71 -0.55
CA ASN A 277 11.69 8.66 -1.40
C ASN A 277 11.25 9.93 -0.69
N ARG A 278 11.56 10.08 0.59
CA ARG A 278 11.16 11.25 1.39
C ARG A 278 12.20 12.36 1.28
N VAL A 279 11.74 13.57 1.00
CA VAL A 279 12.49 14.79 1.30
C VAL A 279 11.75 15.51 2.40
N LEU A 280 12.39 15.60 3.56
CA LEU A 280 11.82 16.14 4.79
C LEU A 280 12.65 17.35 5.24
N ILE A 281 11.99 18.49 5.43
CA ILE A 281 12.62 19.71 5.93
C ILE A 281 12.22 19.90 7.39
N HIS A 282 13.18 19.69 8.28
CA HIS A 282 12.98 19.79 9.71
C HIS A 282 13.29 21.20 10.23
N ASP A 283 12.90 21.49 11.48
CA ASP A 283 13.28 22.71 12.16
C ASP A 283 14.80 22.79 12.33
N LYS A 284 15.35 24.00 12.21
CA LYS A 284 16.80 24.23 12.30
C LYS A 284 17.34 23.99 13.71
N ASN A 285 16.51 24.27 14.72
CA ASN A 285 16.84 24.14 16.13
C ASN A 285 16.36 22.81 16.74
N ASP A 286 15.34 22.20 16.13
CA ASP A 286 14.81 20.89 16.52
C ASP A 286 14.68 19.95 15.31
N LYS A 287 15.69 19.12 15.09
CA LYS A 287 15.69 18.13 14.01
C LYS A 287 14.62 17.05 14.17
N CYS A 288 13.95 16.94 15.31
CA CYS A 288 12.82 16.04 15.45
C CYS A 288 11.54 16.67 14.86
N HIS A 289 11.47 17.98 14.65
CA HIS A 289 10.25 18.66 14.22
C HIS A 289 10.20 18.87 12.69
N LEU A 290 9.21 18.29 12.01
CA LEU A 290 9.01 18.40 10.57
C LEU A 290 8.26 19.69 10.22
N ASN A 291 8.76 20.47 9.27
CA ASN A 291 8.13 21.71 8.80
C ASN A 291 7.61 21.65 7.35
N ALA A 292 8.26 20.87 6.50
CA ALA A 292 7.83 20.65 5.13
C ALA A 292 8.25 19.27 4.61
N MET A 293 7.56 18.77 3.58
CA MET A 293 7.92 17.55 2.89
C MET A 293 7.63 17.62 1.39
N PHE A 294 8.35 16.84 0.59
CA PHE A 294 8.03 16.59 -0.81
C PHE A 294 8.63 15.27 -1.31
N ASN A 295 7.80 14.30 -1.68
CA ASN A 295 8.26 12.93 -1.93
C ASN A 295 8.54 12.68 -3.41
N ILE A 296 9.44 11.74 -3.72
CA ILE A 296 9.93 11.43 -5.07
C ILE A 296 9.60 9.98 -5.43
N HIS A 297 8.60 9.78 -6.27
CA HIS A 297 8.26 8.45 -6.77
C HIS A 297 8.91 8.19 -8.13
N LEU A 298 9.41 6.99 -8.36
CA LEU A 298 10.03 6.64 -9.64
C LEU A 298 9.02 5.91 -10.51
N PHE A 299 8.59 6.59 -11.57
CA PHE A 299 7.71 6.02 -12.57
C PHE A 299 8.51 5.61 -13.81
N LYS A 300 8.06 4.53 -14.44
CA LYS A 300 8.55 4.04 -15.71
C LYS A 300 7.55 4.38 -16.81
N GLY A 301 8.03 5.00 -17.88
CA GLY A 301 7.29 5.21 -19.11
C GLY A 301 7.75 4.30 -20.24
N LYS A 302 7.16 4.47 -21.43
CA LYS A 302 7.61 3.77 -22.65
C LYS A 302 8.87 4.42 -23.22
N ILE A 303 9.02 5.73 -23.04
CA ILE A 303 10.15 6.51 -23.53
C ILE A 303 11.22 6.62 -22.44
N PHE A 304 10.83 7.05 -21.24
CA PHE A 304 11.77 7.24 -20.14
C PHE A 304 11.72 6.08 -19.16
N GLU A 305 12.84 5.37 -19.02
CA GLU A 305 12.96 4.27 -18.05
C GLU A 305 12.83 4.77 -16.59
N LYS A 306 13.30 6.00 -16.31
CA LYS A 306 13.23 6.64 -14.99
C LYS A 306 12.71 8.06 -15.08
N THR A 307 11.45 8.23 -14.71
CA THR A 307 10.79 9.52 -14.52
C THR A 307 10.59 9.75 -13.02
N ALA A 308 11.11 10.85 -12.48
CA ALA A 308 10.77 11.26 -11.12
C ALA A 308 9.37 11.89 -11.12
N TYR A 309 8.50 11.50 -10.19
CA TYR A 309 7.22 12.14 -9.93
C TYR A 309 7.26 12.74 -8.53
N LEU A 310 7.30 14.07 -8.47
CA LEU A 310 7.37 14.83 -7.23
C LEU A 310 5.95 15.03 -6.70
N TYR A 311 5.67 14.48 -5.52
CA TYR A 311 4.32 14.33 -4.98
C TYR A 311 4.19 14.84 -3.54
N ALA A 312 3.02 15.42 -3.26
CA ALA A 312 2.59 15.91 -1.95
C ALA A 312 3.55 16.96 -1.32
N LEU A 313 3.78 18.08 -2.03
CA LEU A 313 4.49 19.22 -1.46
C LEU A 313 3.64 19.83 -0.34
N ALA A 314 4.04 19.61 0.91
CA ALA A 314 3.35 20.11 2.09
C ALA A 314 4.27 21.02 2.90
N VAL A 315 3.76 22.17 3.32
CA VAL A 315 4.44 23.11 4.21
C VAL A 315 3.46 23.55 5.28
N LYS A 316 3.86 23.41 6.55
CA LYS A 316 3.07 23.86 7.70
C LYS A 316 2.53 25.28 7.48
N PRO A 317 1.22 25.54 7.66
CA PRO A 317 0.62 26.84 7.39
C PRO A 317 1.38 28.04 7.97
N GLU A 318 1.80 27.95 9.22
CA GLU A 318 2.57 28.95 9.99
C GLU A 318 4.03 29.11 9.54
N MET A 319 4.53 28.19 8.73
CA MET A 319 5.89 28.21 8.17
C MET A 319 5.92 28.65 6.70
N ARG A 320 4.76 28.92 6.08
CA ARG A 320 4.67 29.42 4.70
C ARG A 320 5.33 30.80 4.58
N GLY A 321 5.86 31.10 3.39
CA GLY A 321 6.59 32.34 3.11
C GLY A 321 8.04 32.37 3.63
N LYS A 322 8.51 31.34 4.35
CA LYS A 322 9.88 31.25 4.89
C LYS A 322 10.88 30.54 3.96
N GLY A 323 10.48 30.26 2.71
CA GLY A 323 11.35 29.59 1.71
C GLY A 323 11.38 28.05 1.79
N LEU A 324 10.68 27.41 2.74
CA LEU A 324 10.75 25.95 2.92
C LEU A 324 10.23 25.14 1.73
N ALA A 325 9.21 25.64 1.01
CA ALA A 325 8.75 25.02 -0.23
C ALA A 325 9.86 24.99 -1.29
N VAL A 326 10.60 26.10 -1.42
CA VAL A 326 11.71 26.21 -2.37
C VAL A 326 12.83 25.26 -2.00
N GLU A 327 13.14 25.16 -0.71
CA GLU A 327 14.13 24.21 -0.20
C GLU A 327 13.74 22.76 -0.48
N ALA A 328 12.49 22.37 -0.18
CA ALA A 328 11.98 21.03 -0.46
C ALA A 328 12.06 20.69 -1.96
N ILE A 329 11.59 21.58 -2.85
CA ILE A 329 11.65 21.36 -4.30
C ILE A 329 13.09 21.20 -4.79
N ARG A 330 14.02 22.05 -4.33
CA ARG A 330 15.45 21.95 -4.72
C ARG A 330 16.06 20.62 -4.30
N GLN A 331 15.83 20.21 -3.05
CA GLN A 331 16.34 18.93 -2.56
C GLN A 331 15.71 17.75 -3.32
N SER A 332 14.40 17.81 -3.64
CA SER A 332 13.74 16.77 -4.43
C SER A 332 14.27 16.68 -5.86
N LEU A 333 14.50 17.82 -6.53
CA LEU A 333 15.10 17.86 -7.87
C LEU A 333 16.54 17.33 -7.86
N GLN A 334 17.34 17.74 -6.88
CA GLN A 334 18.72 17.27 -6.72
C GLN A 334 18.76 15.75 -6.52
N ALA A 335 17.93 15.22 -5.62
CA ALA A 335 17.84 13.79 -5.38
C ALA A 335 17.34 13.01 -6.62
N ALA A 336 16.42 13.58 -7.41
CA ALA A 336 15.99 12.98 -8.68
C ALA A 336 17.11 12.97 -9.73
N TYR A 337 17.87 14.07 -9.83
CA TYR A 337 19.02 14.18 -10.72
C TYR A 337 20.09 13.12 -10.38
N GLU A 338 20.44 12.96 -9.10
CA GLU A 338 21.39 11.96 -8.60
C GLU A 338 20.95 10.50 -8.84
N ARG A 339 19.64 10.26 -8.95
CA ARG A 339 19.07 8.95 -9.31
C ARG A 339 19.07 8.67 -10.80
N ASN A 340 19.64 9.58 -11.60
CA ASN A 340 19.65 9.54 -13.07
C ASN A 340 18.23 9.51 -13.67
N CYS A 341 17.28 10.22 -13.07
CA CYS A 341 15.97 10.45 -13.70
C CYS A 341 16.13 11.46 -14.83
N THR A 342 15.66 11.15 -16.05
CA THR A 342 15.81 12.09 -17.19
C THR A 342 14.95 13.34 -17.01
N ILE A 343 13.76 13.16 -16.44
CA ILE A 343 12.78 14.22 -16.20
C ILE A 343 12.17 14.09 -14.80
N ALA A 344 11.69 15.21 -14.27
CA ALA A 344 10.83 15.29 -13.09
C ALA A 344 9.46 15.84 -13.47
N LEU A 345 8.41 15.15 -13.04
CA LEU A 345 7.01 15.53 -13.23
C LEU A 345 6.37 15.93 -11.91
N THR A 346 5.38 16.80 -11.95
CA THR A 346 4.51 17.08 -10.81
C THR A 346 3.13 17.55 -11.30
N ILE A 347 2.06 17.24 -10.55
CA ILE A 347 0.71 17.73 -10.82
C ILE A 347 0.35 18.74 -9.73
N GLN A 348 -0.18 19.89 -10.15
CA GLN A 348 -0.56 20.97 -9.23
C GLN A 348 -2.07 21.11 -9.14
N ALA A 349 -2.61 20.95 -7.94
CA ALA A 349 -4.04 21.18 -7.68
C ALA A 349 -4.47 22.63 -7.96
N ASN A 350 -3.61 23.62 -7.67
CA ASN A 350 -3.91 25.05 -7.85
C ASN A 350 -3.62 25.61 -9.25
N LYS A 351 -3.04 24.79 -10.15
CA LYS A 351 -2.66 25.14 -11.53
C LYS A 351 -1.87 26.45 -11.67
N ASN A 352 -1.14 26.88 -10.64
CA ASN A 352 -0.38 28.12 -10.64
C ASN A 352 1.10 27.87 -10.96
N PHE A 353 1.38 27.81 -12.25
CA PHE A 353 2.66 27.37 -12.81
C PHE A 353 3.80 28.40 -12.71
N ASN A 354 3.48 29.68 -12.52
CA ASN A 354 4.44 30.78 -12.69
C ASN A 354 5.64 30.70 -11.75
N ALA A 355 5.44 30.29 -10.49
CA ALA A 355 6.54 30.16 -9.54
C ALA A 355 7.46 28.98 -9.88
N TRP A 356 6.89 27.89 -10.38
CA TRP A 356 7.63 26.68 -10.74
C TRP A 356 8.42 26.86 -12.02
N GLN A 357 7.83 27.52 -13.01
CA GLN A 357 8.53 27.92 -14.22
C GLN A 357 9.64 28.91 -13.90
N ARG A 358 9.36 30.01 -13.20
CA ARG A 358 10.36 31.07 -12.97
C ARG A 358 11.53 30.66 -12.08
N ILE A 359 11.30 29.79 -11.09
CA ILE A 359 12.33 29.47 -10.07
C ILE A 359 13.03 28.14 -10.39
N PHE A 360 12.34 27.21 -11.05
CA PHE A 360 12.82 25.86 -11.27
C PHE A 360 12.77 25.40 -12.73
N ASP A 361 12.37 26.28 -13.65
CA ASP A 361 12.22 26.00 -15.08
C ASP A 361 11.33 24.78 -15.39
N PHE A 362 10.24 24.61 -14.65
CA PHE A 362 9.19 23.69 -15.08
C PHE A 362 8.41 24.28 -16.26
N GLY A 363 8.20 23.46 -17.30
CA GLY A 363 7.30 23.73 -18.40
C GLY A 363 6.06 22.85 -18.36
N GLU A 364 5.08 23.14 -19.22
CA GLU A 364 3.97 22.22 -19.51
C GLU A 364 4.54 20.93 -20.11
N TYR A 365 4.15 19.76 -19.58
CA TYR A 365 4.69 18.49 -20.06
C TYR A 365 4.01 18.02 -21.35
N ALA A 366 2.68 17.91 -21.29
CA ALA A 366 1.86 17.43 -22.39
C ALA A 366 0.51 18.15 -22.34
N PRO A 367 -0.12 18.40 -23.51
CA PRO A 367 -1.42 19.04 -23.58
C PRO A 367 -2.58 18.10 -23.19
N VAL A 368 -2.27 16.92 -22.65
CA VAL A 368 -3.22 15.87 -22.28
C VAL A 368 -2.89 15.32 -20.88
N PRO A 369 -3.89 14.79 -20.17
CA PRO A 369 -3.67 14.22 -18.84
C PRO A 369 -2.69 13.04 -18.87
N VAL A 370 -1.85 12.98 -17.84
CA VAL A 370 -0.96 11.85 -17.61
C VAL A 370 -1.70 10.79 -16.78
N LYS A 371 -1.65 9.54 -17.22
CA LYS A 371 -2.18 8.41 -16.46
C LYS A 371 -1.08 7.81 -15.59
N LEU A 372 -1.16 8.06 -14.29
CA LEU A 372 -0.32 7.44 -13.28
C LEU A 372 -0.95 6.11 -12.84
N GLN A 373 -0.28 5.00 -13.12
CA GLN A 373 -0.68 3.67 -12.71
C GLN A 373 0.13 3.26 -11.47
N ALA A 374 -0.58 3.01 -10.38
CA ALA A 374 0.01 2.57 -9.12
C ALA A 374 -0.68 1.29 -8.61
N PRO A 375 0.01 0.50 -7.76
CA PRO A 375 -0.61 -0.61 -7.03
C PRO A 375 -1.92 -0.19 -6.33
N ASP A 376 -2.88 -1.11 -6.31
CA ASP A 376 -4.20 -0.94 -5.69
C ASP A 376 -4.96 0.31 -6.15
N GLU A 377 -4.71 0.74 -7.39
CA GLU A 377 -5.32 1.92 -8.01
C GLU A 377 -5.17 3.20 -7.17
N PHE A 378 -4.07 3.34 -6.42
CA PHE A 378 -3.81 4.56 -5.66
C PHE A 378 -3.73 5.78 -6.59
N ASP A 379 -4.42 6.85 -6.22
CA ASP A 379 -4.47 8.07 -7.02
C ASP A 379 -3.36 9.04 -6.61
N PHE A 380 -2.38 9.19 -7.50
CA PHE A 380 -1.29 10.15 -7.37
C PHE A 380 -1.61 11.53 -7.99
N GLY A 381 -2.78 11.67 -8.59
CA GLY A 381 -3.25 12.89 -9.24
C GLY A 381 -4.16 13.72 -8.34
N THR A 382 -5.22 14.26 -8.94
CA THR A 382 -6.14 15.23 -8.32
C THR A 382 -7.48 14.63 -7.86
N GLY A 383 -7.69 13.32 -8.00
CA GLY A 383 -9.03 12.70 -7.86
C GLY A 383 -9.79 12.59 -9.19
N ASP A 384 -9.44 13.41 -10.19
CA ASP A 384 -9.98 13.35 -11.55
C ASP A 384 -8.85 13.19 -12.57
N LYS A 385 -8.67 11.93 -13.00
CA LYS A 385 -7.66 11.52 -14.00
C LYS A 385 -7.75 12.30 -15.32
N ASN A 386 -8.90 12.90 -15.64
CA ASN A 386 -9.05 13.71 -16.86
C ASN A 386 -8.51 15.13 -16.70
N SER A 387 -8.13 15.52 -15.49
CA SER A 387 -7.63 16.86 -15.16
C SER A 387 -6.15 16.90 -14.75
N ASP A 388 -5.51 15.73 -14.70
CA ASP A 388 -4.14 15.49 -14.28
C ASP A 388 -3.10 15.94 -15.33
N ILE A 389 -3.02 17.25 -15.53
CA ILE A 389 -2.01 17.87 -16.40
C ILE A 389 -0.71 18.03 -15.61
N ALA A 390 0.34 17.36 -16.07
CA ALA A 390 1.65 17.40 -15.45
C ALA A 390 2.49 18.59 -15.95
N LEU A 391 3.29 19.14 -15.04
CA LEU A 391 4.45 19.94 -15.37
C LEU A 391 5.68 19.06 -15.47
N CYS A 392 6.65 19.48 -16.29
CA CYS A 392 7.90 18.78 -16.48
C CYS A 392 9.10 19.70 -16.27
N ARG A 393 10.12 19.18 -15.59
CA ARG A 393 11.47 19.70 -15.56
C ARG A 393 12.42 18.66 -16.12
N ILE A 394 13.11 18.97 -17.22
CA ILE A 394 14.18 18.14 -17.74
C ILE A 394 15.34 18.17 -16.76
N LEU A 395 15.87 17.04 -16.32
CA LEU A 395 16.98 16.98 -15.37
C LEU A 395 18.32 16.75 -16.09
N HIS A 396 18.33 15.83 -17.06
CA HIS A 396 19.50 15.52 -17.89
C HIS A 396 19.21 15.90 -19.35
N VAL A 397 19.63 17.11 -19.74
CA VAL A 397 19.29 17.70 -21.06
C VAL A 397 19.85 16.88 -22.22
N GLU A 398 21.08 16.38 -22.10
CA GLU A 398 21.70 15.60 -23.17
C GLU A 398 20.94 14.31 -23.45
N ASP A 399 20.53 13.59 -22.40
CA ASP A 399 19.79 12.33 -22.54
C ASP A 399 18.38 12.58 -23.09
N TYR A 400 17.71 13.63 -22.61
CA TYR A 400 16.42 14.05 -23.14
C TYR A 400 16.50 14.35 -24.65
N LEU A 401 17.52 15.09 -25.07
CA LEU A 401 17.71 15.45 -26.47
C LEU A 401 18.12 14.25 -27.33
N LYS A 402 18.91 13.31 -26.81
CA LYS A 402 19.22 12.05 -27.50
C LYS A 402 17.93 11.27 -27.79
N THR A 403 17.06 11.16 -26.80
CA THR A 403 15.74 10.55 -26.98
C THR A 403 14.90 11.30 -28.02
N TYR A 404 14.85 12.63 -27.95
CA TYR A 404 14.17 13.45 -28.96
C TYR A 404 14.71 13.21 -30.38
N ALA A 405 16.04 13.21 -30.56
CA ALA A 405 16.68 13.00 -31.85
C ALA A 405 16.43 11.60 -32.41
N LEU A 406 16.36 10.57 -31.56
CA LEU A 406 15.99 9.21 -31.98
C LEU A 406 14.54 9.13 -32.48
N ILE A 407 13.62 9.87 -31.85
CA ILE A 407 12.20 9.92 -32.26
C ILE A 407 12.02 10.78 -33.52
N HIS A 408 12.83 11.83 -33.66
CA HIS A 408 12.76 12.83 -34.73
C HIS A 408 14.09 12.97 -35.48
N PRO A 409 14.55 11.94 -36.21
CA PRO A 409 15.85 11.95 -36.88
C PRO A 409 16.00 13.03 -37.95
N GLU A 410 14.89 13.57 -38.46
CA GLU A 410 14.81 14.68 -39.41
C GLU A 410 15.12 16.05 -38.78
N SER A 411 15.13 16.15 -37.46
CA SER A 411 15.31 17.42 -36.76
C SER A 411 16.74 17.92 -36.88
N VAL A 412 16.89 19.16 -37.36
CA VAL A 412 18.18 19.86 -37.43
C VAL A 412 18.07 21.17 -36.67
N ASN A 413 18.63 21.22 -35.47
CA ASN A 413 18.52 22.37 -34.56
C ASN A 413 19.84 22.61 -33.82
N SER A 414 20.14 23.87 -33.51
CA SER A 414 21.23 24.23 -32.61
C SER A 414 20.82 25.37 -31.70
N PHE A 415 21.09 25.21 -30.40
CA PHE A 415 20.79 26.21 -29.39
C PHE A 415 21.75 26.08 -28.21
N ASN A 416 21.93 27.18 -27.48
CA ASN A 416 22.62 27.17 -26.20
C ASN A 416 21.62 26.82 -25.10
N VAL A 417 22.02 26.01 -24.14
CA VAL A 417 21.24 25.72 -22.93
C VAL A 417 21.94 26.34 -21.74
N LYS A 418 21.18 27.07 -20.94
CA LYS A 418 21.59 27.57 -19.63
C LYS A 418 20.60 27.09 -18.58
N ASP A 419 21.13 26.47 -17.54
CA ASP A 419 20.43 25.88 -16.42
C ASP A 419 21.15 26.31 -15.13
N ASP A 420 20.47 27.14 -14.34
CA ASP A 420 20.99 27.68 -13.09
C ASP A 420 20.95 26.66 -11.94
N LEU A 421 20.20 25.56 -12.08
CA LEU A 421 20.10 24.50 -11.07
C LEU A 421 21.13 23.39 -11.31
N PHE A 422 21.35 23.02 -12.57
CA PHE A 422 22.25 21.94 -12.96
C PHE A 422 23.23 22.44 -14.02
N GLU A 423 24.37 22.98 -13.58
CA GLU A 423 25.38 23.53 -14.47
C GLU A 423 25.91 22.51 -15.49
N GLN A 424 25.80 21.21 -15.18
CA GLN A 424 26.13 20.11 -16.08
C GLN A 424 25.26 20.10 -17.35
N ASN A 425 24.10 20.75 -17.35
CA ASN A 425 23.28 20.92 -18.55
C ASN A 425 23.78 22.04 -19.47
N ASN A 426 24.66 22.93 -18.99
CA ASN A 426 25.12 24.08 -19.76
C ASN A 426 25.98 23.66 -20.97
N GLY A 427 25.66 24.22 -22.14
CA GLY A 427 26.41 23.95 -23.37
C GLY A 427 25.62 24.29 -24.63
N CYS A 428 26.30 24.28 -25.78
CA CYS A 428 25.66 24.32 -27.09
C CYS A 428 25.33 22.90 -27.54
N PHE A 429 24.07 22.63 -27.80
CA PHE A 429 23.59 21.36 -28.35
C PHE A 429 23.33 21.51 -29.85
N SER A 430 23.77 20.53 -30.63
CA SER A 430 23.48 20.41 -32.05
C SER A 430 22.82 19.06 -32.31
N ILE A 431 21.64 19.08 -32.92
CA ILE A 431 20.85 17.91 -33.28
C ILE A 431 20.89 17.79 -34.79
N ALA A 432 21.29 16.64 -35.31
CA ALA A 432 21.25 16.30 -36.73
C ALA A 432 21.36 14.78 -36.92
N ASP A 433 20.65 14.23 -37.92
CA ASP A 433 20.69 12.80 -38.28
C ASP A 433 20.47 11.84 -37.09
N GLY A 434 19.52 12.20 -36.23
CA GLY A 434 19.21 11.45 -35.00
C GLY A 434 20.31 11.41 -33.94
N LYS A 435 21.30 12.31 -34.02
CA LYS A 435 22.41 12.42 -33.08
C LYS A 435 22.41 13.77 -32.39
N VAL A 436 22.96 13.79 -31.18
CA VAL A 436 23.16 15.00 -30.37
C VAL A 436 24.64 15.16 -30.06
N VAL A 437 25.16 16.37 -30.31
CA VAL A 437 26.52 16.76 -29.94
C VAL A 437 26.44 17.93 -28.99
N LYS A 438 27.07 17.80 -27.82
CA LYS A 438 27.22 18.86 -26.83
C LYS A 438 28.62 19.49 -26.95
N THR A 439 28.68 20.81 -27.01
CA THR A 439 29.91 21.61 -27.03
C THR A 439 29.83 22.75 -26.02
N ALA A 440 30.90 23.53 -25.85
CA ALA A 440 30.86 24.76 -25.07
C ALA A 440 29.85 25.76 -25.67
N LEU A 441 29.35 26.69 -24.84
CA LEU A 441 28.44 27.75 -25.28
C LEU A 441 29.05 28.54 -26.45
N LYS A 442 28.23 28.84 -27.46
CA LYS A 442 28.64 29.63 -28.63
C LYS A 442 28.05 31.04 -28.58
N GLU A 443 28.86 32.07 -28.79
CA GLU A 443 28.43 33.47 -28.62
C GLU A 443 27.33 33.91 -29.59
N ASP A 444 27.28 33.30 -30.77
CA ASP A 444 26.36 33.61 -31.87
C ASP A 444 25.00 32.88 -31.78
N ILE A 445 24.83 32.02 -30.78
CA ILE A 445 23.61 31.21 -30.61
C ILE A 445 22.83 31.69 -29.36
N PRO A 446 21.53 32.00 -29.46
CA PRO A 446 20.74 32.40 -28.30
C PRO A 446 20.60 31.23 -27.31
N ALA A 447 20.58 31.57 -26.01
CA ALA A 447 20.32 30.62 -24.94
C ALA A 447 18.81 30.40 -24.77
N VAL A 448 18.42 29.15 -24.56
CA VAL A 448 17.07 28.74 -24.18
C VAL A 448 17.10 28.11 -22.79
N THR A 449 15.97 28.20 -22.09
CA THR A 449 15.79 27.50 -20.81
C THR A 449 15.46 26.03 -21.05
N VAL A 450 15.62 25.21 -20.03
CA VAL A 450 15.15 23.82 -20.05
C VAL A 450 13.62 23.70 -20.16
N ALA A 451 12.86 24.68 -19.67
CA ALA A 451 11.41 24.75 -19.90
C ALA A 451 11.08 24.96 -21.39
N ASP A 452 11.83 25.83 -22.06
CA ASP A 452 11.70 26.04 -23.51
C ASP A 452 12.00 24.75 -24.28
N ILE A 453 13.05 24.01 -23.89
CA ILE A 453 13.37 22.70 -24.49
C ILE A 453 12.20 21.73 -24.33
N ALA A 454 11.58 21.62 -23.15
CA ALA A 454 10.43 20.75 -22.96
C ALA A 454 9.25 21.13 -23.88
N GLY A 455 9.04 22.44 -24.10
CA GLY A 455 7.98 22.96 -24.98
C GLY A 455 8.25 22.75 -26.48
N TYR A 456 9.51 22.85 -26.92
CA TYR A 456 9.93 22.68 -28.32
C TYR A 456 10.21 21.22 -28.68
N CYS A 457 11.00 20.53 -27.88
CA CYS A 457 11.44 19.14 -28.05
C CYS A 457 10.49 18.20 -27.32
N ARG A 458 9.24 18.18 -27.78
CA ARG A 458 8.05 17.54 -27.19
C ARG A 458 8.12 16.02 -27.01
N VAL A 459 8.93 15.55 -26.06
CA VAL A 459 9.04 14.13 -25.70
C VAL A 459 8.30 13.87 -24.40
N TRP A 460 7.23 13.07 -24.45
CA TRP A 460 6.43 12.72 -23.28
C TRP A 460 5.86 11.29 -23.32
N ASP A 461 5.73 10.72 -22.12
CA ASP A 461 4.95 9.52 -21.82
C ASP A 461 3.62 9.95 -21.18
N THR A 462 2.49 9.53 -21.74
CA THR A 462 1.15 9.80 -21.17
C THR A 462 0.65 8.68 -20.26
N GLU A 463 1.36 7.55 -20.23
CA GLU A 463 1.07 6.40 -19.38
C GLU A 463 2.36 6.04 -18.64
N LEU A 464 2.30 6.15 -17.32
CA LEU A 464 3.43 5.95 -16.43
C LEU A 464 3.06 4.93 -15.36
N GLU A 465 3.92 3.94 -15.15
CA GLU A 465 3.73 2.89 -14.16
C GLU A 465 4.71 3.07 -13.00
N LEU A 466 4.21 3.09 -11.77
CA LEU A 466 5.06 3.14 -10.59
C LEU A 466 5.83 1.82 -10.48
N SER A 467 7.16 1.87 -10.48
CA SER A 467 7.96 0.67 -10.24
C SER A 467 7.68 0.16 -8.81
N ARG A 468 7.31 -1.11 -8.68
CA ARG A 468 7.14 -1.76 -7.38
C ARG A 468 8.44 -1.85 -6.59
#